data_AF-A0A8J3FDN3-F1
#
_entry.id   AF-A0A8J3FDN3-F1
#
_cell.length_a   1.000
_cell.length_b   1.000
_cell.length_c   1.000
_cell.angle_alpha   90.00
_cell.angle_beta   90.00
_cell.angle_gamma   90.00
#
_symmetry.space_group_name_H-M   'P 1'
#
loop_
_entity.id
_entity.type
_entity.pdbx_description
1 polymer ?
#
loop_
_entity_poly.entity_id
_entity_poly.type
_entity_poly.pdbx_seq_one_letter_code
_entity_poly.pdbx_strand_id
1 'polypeptide(L)' 'MKISTSHRDALSTIAAALGGVTLDDALDDVLFVYDSMKAVERLSAEQIADWQAEAHEWAETDTEVTHR' A
#
# COMPACT_ATOMS: atom_id res chain seq x y z
N MET A 1 -23.97 0.50 0.69
CA MET A 1 -23.49 -0.04 -0.61
C MET A 1 -24.08 -1.43 -0.85
N LYS A 2 -24.52 -1.78 -2.06
CA LYS A 2 -24.89 -3.15 -2.41
C LYS A 2 -23.73 -3.82 -3.14
N ILE A 3 -23.17 -4.86 -2.55
CA ILE A 3 -22.11 -5.70 -3.16
C ILE A 3 -22.61 -7.13 -3.31
N SER A 4 -22.02 -7.89 -4.23
CA SER A 4 -22.29 -9.31 -4.34
C SER A 4 -21.85 -10.04 -3.07
N THR A 5 -22.48 -11.19 -2.79
CA THR A 5 -22.08 -12.06 -1.68
C THR A 5 -20.61 -12.47 -1.82
N SER A 6 -20.14 -12.77 -3.04
CA SER A 6 -18.74 -13.11 -3.28
C SER A 6 -17.76 -11.99 -2.88
N HIS A 7 -18.09 -10.73 -3.16
CA HIS A 7 -17.23 -9.60 -2.76
C HIS A 7 -17.28 -9.36 -1.26
N ARG A 8 -18.45 -9.58 -0.62
CA ARG A 8 -18.55 -9.52 0.84
C ARG A 8 -17.67 -10.59 1.50
N ASP A 9 -17.69 -11.82 0.98
CA ASP A 9 -16.91 -12.93 1.55
C ASP A 9 -15.40 -12.69 1.37
N ALA A 10 -15.00 -12.12 0.22
CA ALA A 10 -13.62 -11.69 0.00
C ALA A 10 -13.19 -10.59 0.98
N LEU A 11 -14.02 -9.55 1.17
CA LEU A 11 -13.75 -8.49 2.16
C LEU A 11 -13.70 -9.05 3.58
N SER A 12 -14.54 -10.02 3.93
CA SER A 12 -14.48 -10.68 5.24
C SER A 12 -13.18 -11.44 5.46
N THR A 13 -12.65 -12.06 4.41
CA THR A 13 -11.36 -12.76 4.46
C THR A 13 -10.22 -11.77 4.66
N ILE A 14 -10.24 -10.64 3.94
CA ILE A 14 -9.25 -9.55 4.07
C ILE A 14 -9.32 -8.95 5.48
N ALA A 15 -10.52 -8.64 5.97
CA ALA A 15 -10.74 -8.09 7.30
C ALA A 15 -10.17 -9.01 8.40
N ALA A 16 -10.36 -10.32 8.27
CA ALA A 16 -9.76 -11.29 9.18
C ALA A 16 -8.23 -11.31 9.10
N ALA A 17 -7.65 -11.20 7.90
CA ALA A 17 -6.20 -11.18 7.71
C ALA A 17 -5.54 -9.91 8.28
N LEU A 18 -6.24 -8.78 8.28
CA LEU A 18 -5.80 -7.50 8.87
C LEU A 18 -5.94 -7.45 10.40
N GLY A 19 -6.23 -8.57 11.07
CA GLY A 19 -6.38 -8.64 12.51
C GLY A 19 -7.83 -8.53 13.01
N GLY A 20 -8.81 -8.78 12.14
CA GLY A 20 -10.24 -8.79 12.50
C GLY A 20 -10.87 -7.40 12.50
N VAL A 21 -10.48 -6.55 11.56
CA VAL A 21 -11.05 -5.19 11.37
C VAL A 21 -12.49 -5.25 10.82
N THR A 22 -13.16 -4.11 10.70
CA THR A 22 -14.49 -4.08 10.09
C THR A 22 -14.43 -4.26 8.57
N LEU A 23 -15.56 -4.60 7.94
CA LEU A 23 -15.63 -4.69 6.48
C LEU A 23 -15.42 -3.34 5.79
N ASP A 24 -15.77 -2.24 6.46
CA ASP A 24 -15.57 -0.89 5.93
C ASP A 24 -14.08 -0.52 5.99
N ASP A 25 -13.38 -0.84 7.10
CA ASP A 25 -11.93 -0.63 7.19
C ASP A 25 -11.17 -1.45 6.14
N ALA A 26 -11.55 -2.73 5.97
CA ALA A 26 -10.96 -3.58 4.95
C ALA A 26 -11.23 -3.06 3.52
N LEU A 27 -12.38 -2.42 3.30
CA LEU A 27 -12.70 -1.79 2.02
C LEU A 27 -11.83 -0.55 1.79
N ASP A 28 -11.66 0.30 2.80
CA ASP A 28 -10.81 1.49 2.72
C ASP A 28 -9.37 1.12 2.38
N ASP A 29 -8.82 0.07 2.99
CA ASP A 29 -7.49 -0.45 2.67
C ASP A 29 -7.39 -0.95 1.23
N VAL A 30 -8.40 -1.69 0.74
CA VAL A 30 -8.42 -2.17 -0.65
C VAL A 30 -8.48 -1.01 -1.64
N LEU A 31 -9.29 0.02 -1.36
CA LEU A 31 -9.37 1.22 -2.18
C LEU A 31 -8.04 1.98 -2.19
N PHE A 32 -7.42 2.12 -1.03
CA PHE A 32 -6.11 2.75 -0.90
C PHE A 32 -5.04 2.05 -1.73
N VAL A 33 -4.97 0.71 -1.65
CA VAL A 33 -4.02 -0.08 -2.46
C VAL A 33 -4.28 0.09 -3.95
N TYR A 34 -5.54 0.05 -4.37
CA TYR A 34 -5.93 0.24 -5.76
C TYR A 34 -5.51 1.62 -6.29
N ASP A 35 -5.78 2.68 -5.54
CA ASP A 35 -5.42 4.04 -5.92
C ASP A 35 -3.90 4.24 -5.93
N SER A 36 -3.19 3.62 -4.97
CA SER A 36 -1.73 3.62 -4.92
C SER A 36 -1.12 2.95 -6.15
N MET A 37 -1.61 1.78 -6.53
CA MET A 37 -1.15 1.08 -7.73
C MET A 37 -1.39 1.92 -9.00
N LYS A 38 -2.56 2.55 -9.11
CA LYS A 38 -2.85 3.46 -10.22
C LYS A 38 -1.95 4.69 -10.24
N ALA A 39 -1.59 5.22 -9.08
CA ALA A 39 -0.65 6.33 -8.99
C ALA A 39 0.73 5.91 -9.49
N VAL A 40 1.20 4.72 -9.09
CA VAL A 40 2.48 4.15 -9.55
C VAL A 40 2.47 3.90 -11.07
N GLU A 41 1.39 3.37 -11.64
CA GLU A 41 1.26 3.16 -13.10
C GLU A 41 1.37 4.45 -13.92
N ARG A 42 1.08 5.61 -13.32
CA ARG A 42 1.18 6.92 -13.98
C ARG A 42 2.58 7.52 -13.92
N LEU A 43 3.49 6.94 -13.13
CA LEU A 43 4.87 7.41 -13.04
C LEU A 43 5.65 7.01 -14.29
N SER A 44 6.48 7.91 -14.80
CA SER A 44 7.45 7.58 -15.83
C SER A 44 8.59 6.74 -15.26
N ALA A 45 9.34 6.09 -16.15
CA ALA A 45 10.54 5.35 -15.74
C ALA A 45 11.57 6.27 -15.07
N GLU A 46 11.69 7.53 -15.50
CA GLU A 46 12.57 8.51 -14.85
C GLU A 46 12.09 8.81 -13.42
N GLN A 47 10.79 9.02 -13.22
CA GLN A 47 10.24 9.32 -11.89
C GLN A 47 10.39 8.15 -10.92
N ILE A 48 10.30 6.91 -11.40
CA ILE A 48 10.56 5.72 -10.60
C ILE A 48 12.05 5.63 -10.22
N ALA A 49 12.94 5.93 -11.17
CA ALA A 49 14.38 5.92 -10.91
C ALA A 49 14.79 7.00 -9.89
N ASP A 50 14.24 8.21 -10.00
CA ASP A 50 14.48 9.30 -9.05
C ASP A 50 14.00 8.91 -7.65
N TRP A 51 12.79 8.34 -7.53
CA TRP A 51 12.29 7.84 -6.25
C TRP A 51 13.16 6.73 -5.65
N GLN A 52 13.65 5.80 -6.46
CA GLN A 52 14.56 4.74 -5.99
C GLN A 52 15.91 5.30 -5.52
N ALA A 53 16.42 6.33 -6.19
CA ALA A 53 17.65 7.01 -5.79
C ALA A 53 17.47 7.72 -4.44
N GLU A 54 16.39 8.51 -4.27
CA GLU A 54 16.08 9.18 -3.00
C GLU A 54 15.88 8.17 -1.85
N ALA A 55 15.17 7.07 -2.10
CA ALA A 55 14.97 6.02 -1.11
C ALA A 55 16.28 5.34 -0.69
N HIS A 56 17.23 5.17 -1.62
CA HIS A 56 18.54 4.60 -1.34
C HIS A 56 19.38 5.55 -0.46
N GLU A 57 19.40 6.84 -0.78
CA GLU A 57 20.11 7.85 0.04
C GLU A 57 19.59 7.88 1.48
N TRP A 58 18.27 7.76 1.67
CA TRP A 58 17.69 7.71 3.01
C TRP A 58 18.09 6.44 3.77
N ALA A 59 18.14 5.28 3.09
CA ALA A 59 18.56 4.03 3.70
C ALA A 59 20.04 4.06 4.15
N GLU A 60 20.92 4.69 3.37
CA GLU A 60 22.33 4.87 3.73
C GLU A 60 22.50 5.85 4.89
N THR A 61 21.73 6.95 4.90
CA THR A 61 21.77 7.95 5.98
C THR A 61 21.36 7.34 7.33
N ASP A 62 20.37 6.44 7.36
CA ASP A 62 19.88 5.79 8.58
C ASP A 62 20.94 4.83 9.19
N THR A 63 21.75 4.20 8.35
CA THR A 63 22.90 3.40 8.82
C THR A 63 24.02 4.24 9.42
N GLU A 64 24.26 5.45 8.93
CA GLU A 64 25.32 6.33 9.45
C GLU A 64 25.01 6.85 10.86
N VAL A 65 23.73 7.11 11.16
CA VAL A 65 23.29 7.57 12.50
C VAL A 65 23.41 6.46 13.56
N THR A 66 23.22 5.19 13.18
CA THR A 66 23.27 4.05 14.12
C THR A 66 24.70 3.72 14.59
N HIS A 67 25.73 4.19 13.88
CA HIS A 67 27.13 3.91 14.16
C HIS A 67 27.90 5.04 14.88
N ARG A 68 27.21 6.07 15.36
CA ARG A 68 27.80 7.22 16.08
C ARG A 68 27.46 7.23 17.57
#